data_AF-A0A8R7V7T6-F1
#
_entry.id   AF-A0A8R7V7T6-F1
#
_cell.length_a   1.000
_cell.length_b   1.000
_cell.length_c   1.000
_cell.angle_alpha   90.00
_cell.angle_beta   90.00
_cell.angle_gamma   90.00
#
_symmetry.space_group_name_H-M   'P 1'
#
loop_
_entity.id
_entity.type
_entity.pdbx_description
1 polymer ?
#
loop_
_entity_poly.entity_id
_entity_poly.type
_entity_poly.pdbx_seq_one_letter_code
_entity_poly.pdbx_strand_id
1 'polypeptide(L)'
;MAPLPSPAASAALRREDLLRVASPLRSLLATAPYAPPEGSDTSVKSLLASLLPSPSEPPTGGAGKEAVDLLLFCAAARAASAEAPALHWVPEGLSKAAAAAMEEMAAMGGWAGIGEMLVAMMPEAVLPLKAVLKDTGVDANDAMMMVGAVKPPKEHAFVAAHQFRWLLSQVNYPKLGDLCWLVIPCALTALDHWSPDVKE
;
A
#
# COMPACT_ATOMS: atom_id res chain seq x y z
N MET A 1 -9.57 -30.13 15.98
CA MET A 1 -10.48 -29.34 15.13
C MET A 1 -9.72 -28.10 14.73
N ALA A 2 -9.26 -27.99 13.47
CA ALA A 2 -8.62 -26.77 13.01
C ALA A 2 -9.69 -25.66 12.97
N PRO A 3 -9.41 -24.44 13.45
CA PRO A 3 -10.34 -23.34 13.28
C PRO A 3 -10.57 -23.14 11.77
N LEU A 4 -11.84 -23.02 11.38
CA LEU A 4 -12.21 -22.62 10.02
C LEU A 4 -11.49 -21.30 9.69
N PRO A 5 -10.94 -21.13 8.48
CA PRO A 5 -10.33 -19.86 8.11
C PRO A 5 -11.39 -18.77 8.25
N SER A 6 -11.13 -17.78 9.11
CA SER A 6 -11.94 -16.58 9.18
C SER A 6 -11.98 -15.97 7.77
N PRO A 7 -13.15 -15.52 7.27
CA PRO A 7 -13.20 -14.80 6.01
C PRO A 7 -12.24 -13.60 6.09
N ALA A 8 -11.54 -13.33 4.99
CA ALA A 8 -10.69 -12.15 4.84
C ALA A 8 -11.50 -10.88 5.16
N ALA A 9 -10.91 -9.94 5.90
CA ALA A 9 -11.59 -8.71 6.29
C ALA A 9 -11.98 -7.89 5.04
N SER A 10 -11.12 -7.91 4.02
CA SER A 10 -11.39 -7.27 2.72
C SER A 10 -12.65 -7.79 2.01
N ALA A 11 -13.11 -9.01 2.31
CA ALA A 11 -14.31 -9.60 1.72
C ALA A 11 -15.61 -8.91 2.17
N ALA A 12 -15.55 -8.08 3.22
CA ALA A 12 -16.67 -7.23 3.64
C ALA A 12 -16.96 -6.11 2.63
N LEU A 13 -16.00 -5.76 1.77
CA LEU A 13 -16.12 -4.67 0.81
C LEU A 13 -16.52 -5.18 -0.57
N ARG A 14 -17.58 -4.59 -1.13
CA ARG A 14 -18.06 -4.94 -2.47
C ARG A 14 -17.33 -4.15 -3.54
N ARG A 15 -17.20 -4.74 -4.72
CA ARG A 15 -16.54 -4.10 -5.85
C ARG A 15 -17.24 -2.82 -6.30
N GLU A 16 -18.57 -2.80 -6.36
CA GLU A 16 -19.32 -1.60 -6.75
C GLU A 16 -19.00 -0.40 -5.85
N ASP A 17 -18.83 -0.67 -4.56
CA ASP A 17 -18.54 0.29 -3.52
C ASP A 17 -17.12 0.84 -3.64
N LEU A 18 -16.14 -0.05 -3.85
CA LEU A 18 -14.75 0.31 -4.09
C LEU A 18 -14.59 1.18 -5.34
N LEU A 19 -15.30 0.87 -6.44
CA LEU A 19 -15.26 1.65 -7.67
C LEU A 19 -15.81 3.07 -7.48
N ARG A 20 -16.88 3.20 -6.68
CA ARG A 20 -17.48 4.48 -6.30
C ARG A 20 -16.51 5.32 -5.48
N VAL A 21 -15.92 4.74 -4.44
CA VAL A 21 -14.93 5.41 -3.57
C VAL A 21 -13.67 5.81 -4.35
N ALA A 22 -13.19 4.97 -5.26
CA ALA A 22 -11.99 5.23 -6.05
C ALA A 22 -12.19 6.30 -7.14
N SER A 23 -13.43 6.61 -7.54
CA SER A 23 -13.73 7.55 -8.61
C SER A 23 -13.13 8.95 -8.42
N PRO A 24 -13.40 9.66 -7.28
CA PRO A 24 -12.77 10.96 -7.03
C PRO A 24 -11.25 10.87 -6.93
N LEU A 25 -10.71 9.79 -6.36
CA LEU A 25 -9.26 9.57 -6.24
C LEU A 25 -8.59 9.46 -7.61
N ARG A 26 -9.19 8.71 -8.55
CA ARG A 26 -8.71 8.60 -9.94
C ARG A 26 -8.66 9.96 -10.62
N SER A 27 -9.71 10.77 -10.48
CA SER A 27 -9.76 12.11 -11.07
C SER A 27 -8.68 13.03 -10.49
N LEU A 28 -8.53 13.05 -9.16
CA LEU A 28 -7.54 13.89 -8.49
C LEU A 28 -6.10 13.45 -8.85
N LEU A 29 -5.84 12.15 -8.84
CA LEU A 29 -4.55 11.60 -9.25
C LEU A 29 -4.21 11.97 -10.70
N ALA A 30 -5.16 11.84 -11.63
CA ALA A 30 -4.95 12.20 -13.03
C ALA A 30 -4.49 13.65 -13.19
N THR A 31 -5.10 14.57 -12.45
CA THR A 31 -4.76 16.01 -12.46
C THR A 31 -3.55 16.39 -11.62
N ALA A 32 -3.03 15.50 -10.77
CA ALA A 32 -1.93 15.81 -9.87
C ALA A 32 -0.65 16.16 -10.66
N PRO A 33 0.05 17.25 -10.30
CA PRO A 33 1.35 17.57 -10.89
C PRO A 33 2.34 16.47 -10.51
N TYR A 34 3.00 15.89 -11.52
CA TYR A 34 3.99 14.84 -11.32
C TYR A 34 5.17 15.09 -12.26
N ALA A 35 6.35 15.22 -11.67
CA ALA A 35 7.60 15.17 -12.39
C ALA A 35 8.30 13.87 -11.96
N PRO A 36 8.59 12.93 -12.88
CA PRO A 36 9.35 11.75 -12.53
C PRO A 36 10.76 12.15 -12.06
N PRO A 37 11.36 11.39 -11.12
CA PRO A 37 12.77 11.59 -10.75
C PRO A 37 13.67 11.48 -11.98
N GLU A 38 14.70 12.33 -12.06
CA GLU A 38 15.66 12.31 -13.17
C GLU A 38 16.33 10.92 -13.27
N GLY A 39 16.24 10.29 -14.45
CA GLY A 39 16.83 8.97 -14.70
C GLY A 39 15.97 7.77 -14.29
N SER A 40 14.73 7.97 -13.82
CA SER A 40 13.80 6.86 -13.55
C SER A 40 12.98 6.51 -14.79
N ASP A 41 13.02 5.25 -15.21
CA ASP A 41 12.16 4.70 -16.26
C ASP A 41 10.73 4.42 -15.77
N THR A 42 10.44 4.64 -14.48
CA THR A 42 9.17 4.25 -13.87
C THR A 42 8.45 5.41 -13.18
N SER A 43 7.13 5.43 -13.35
CA SER A 43 6.27 6.49 -12.83
C SER A 43 5.58 6.05 -11.55
N VAL A 44 5.94 6.67 -10.42
CA VAL A 44 5.24 6.47 -9.13
C VAL A 44 3.76 6.83 -9.28
N LYS A 45 3.42 7.83 -10.10
CA LYS A 45 2.04 8.17 -10.41
C LYS A 45 1.29 7.03 -11.11
N SER A 46 1.95 6.34 -12.06
CA SER A 46 1.37 5.17 -12.73
C SER A 46 1.25 3.97 -11.80
N LEU A 47 2.24 3.76 -10.91
CA LEU A 47 2.15 2.75 -9.85
C LEU A 47 0.93 3.00 -8.95
N LEU A 48 0.75 4.23 -8.45
CA LEU A 48 -0.42 4.57 -7.65
C LEU A 48 -1.73 4.45 -8.44
N ALA A 49 -1.73 4.80 -9.73
CA ALA A 49 -2.91 4.60 -10.58
C ALA A 49 -3.30 3.11 -10.70
N SER A 50 -2.32 2.21 -10.76
CA SER A 50 -2.55 0.76 -10.86
C SER A 50 -3.19 0.14 -9.60
N LEU A 51 -3.08 0.83 -8.45
CA LEU A 51 -3.71 0.41 -7.20
C LEU A 51 -5.20 0.80 -7.11
N LEU A 52 -5.68 1.69 -8.00
CA LEU A 52 -7.07 2.12 -8.00
C LEU A 52 -7.92 1.17 -8.85
N PRO A 53 -9.05 0.67 -8.31
CA PRO A 53 -9.94 -0.21 -9.08
C PRO A 53 -10.49 0.52 -10.30
N SER A 54 -10.45 -0.18 -11.43
CA SER A 54 -10.87 0.35 -12.73
C SER A 54 -12.16 -0.32 -13.20
N PRO A 55 -13.16 0.46 -13.68
CA PRO A 55 -14.42 -0.10 -14.18
C PRO A 55 -14.24 -0.85 -15.50
N SER A 56 -13.17 -0.53 -16.24
CA SER A 56 -12.86 -1.07 -17.56
C SER A 56 -12.21 -2.45 -17.52
N GLU A 57 -11.71 -2.88 -16.37
CA GLU A 57 -10.93 -4.10 -16.22
C GLU A 57 -11.67 -5.12 -15.35
N PRO A 58 -11.59 -6.43 -15.66
CA PRO A 58 -12.06 -7.46 -14.76
C PRO A 58 -11.24 -7.45 -13.45
N PRO A 59 -11.81 -7.91 -12.32
CA PRO A 59 -11.11 -7.86 -11.05
C PRO A 59 -9.95 -8.86 -11.06
N THR A 60 -8.73 -8.35 -11.18
CA THR A 60 -7.51 -9.17 -11.13
C THR A 60 -7.25 -9.59 -9.69
N GLY A 61 -7.84 -10.72 -9.28
CA GLY A 61 -7.71 -11.30 -7.93
C GLY A 61 -8.90 -11.09 -6.99
N GLY A 62 -10.04 -10.63 -7.50
CA GLY A 62 -11.29 -10.47 -6.74
C GLY A 62 -11.39 -9.17 -5.93
N ALA A 63 -12.58 -8.89 -5.39
CA ALA A 63 -12.88 -7.65 -4.67
C ALA A 63 -12.01 -7.42 -3.43
N GLY A 64 -11.60 -8.50 -2.74
CA GLY A 64 -10.71 -8.40 -1.58
C GLY A 64 -9.35 -7.82 -1.92
N LYS A 65 -8.77 -8.23 -3.07
CA LYS A 65 -7.51 -7.65 -3.54
C LYS A 65 -7.67 -6.18 -3.92
N GLU A 66 -8.75 -5.81 -4.62
CA GLU A 66 -9.02 -4.40 -4.96
C GLU A 66 -9.21 -3.52 -3.70
N ALA A 67 -9.78 -4.07 -2.62
CA ALA A 67 -9.88 -3.37 -1.35
C ALA A 67 -8.52 -3.14 -0.69
N VAL A 68 -7.64 -4.15 -0.74
CA VAL A 68 -6.25 -4.02 -0.26
C VAL A 68 -5.47 -3.03 -1.12
N ASP A 69 -5.58 -3.12 -2.44
CA ASP A 69 -4.91 -2.20 -3.38
C ASP A 69 -5.37 -0.75 -3.13
N LEU A 70 -6.68 -0.51 -2.97
CA LEU A 70 -7.23 0.80 -2.62
C LEU A 70 -6.75 1.30 -1.25
N LEU A 71 -6.65 0.40 -0.25
CA LEU A 71 -6.08 0.74 1.06
C LEU A 71 -4.61 1.16 0.94
N LEU A 72 -3.82 0.45 0.15
CA LEU A 72 -2.41 0.76 -0.11
C LEU A 72 -2.26 2.09 -0.86
N PHE A 73 -3.14 2.38 -1.83
CA PHE A 73 -3.20 3.70 -2.46
C PHE A 73 -3.43 4.80 -1.42
N CYS A 74 -4.43 4.61 -0.56
CA CYS A 74 -4.75 5.59 0.47
C CYS A 74 -3.57 5.76 1.45
N ALA A 75 -2.94 4.68 1.87
CA ALA A 75 -1.76 4.72 2.72
C ALA A 75 -0.62 5.53 2.08
N ALA A 76 -0.34 5.35 0.79
CA ALA A 76 0.67 6.13 0.08
C ALA A 76 0.30 7.62 0.02
N ALA A 77 -0.94 7.94 -0.34
CA ALA A 77 -1.41 9.33 -0.40
C ALA A 77 -1.38 10.03 0.97
N ARG A 78 -1.54 9.28 2.07
CA ARG A 78 -1.47 9.78 3.45
C ARG A 78 -0.05 9.82 4.01
N ALA A 79 0.86 9.01 3.48
CA ALA A 79 2.28 9.03 3.83
C ALA A 79 3.03 10.21 3.20
N ALA A 80 2.44 10.87 2.20
CA ALA A 80 2.98 12.05 1.55
C ALA A 80 3.36 13.14 2.57
N SER A 81 4.64 13.45 2.64
CA SER A 81 5.21 14.45 3.54
C SER A 81 6.58 14.89 3.00
N ALA A 82 7.16 15.93 3.60
CA ALA A 82 8.51 16.39 3.25
C ALA A 82 9.58 15.30 3.49
N GLU A 83 9.32 14.36 4.40
CA GLU A 83 10.20 13.21 4.71
C GLU A 83 10.03 12.04 3.72
N ALA A 84 9.14 12.17 2.73
CA ALA A 84 8.87 11.15 1.72
C ALA A 84 9.11 11.71 0.31
N PRO A 85 10.37 11.82 -0.15
CA PRO A 85 10.69 12.38 -1.46
C PRO A 85 9.96 11.67 -2.61
N ALA A 86 9.71 10.36 -2.51
CA ALA A 86 8.96 9.62 -3.52
C ALA A 86 7.47 10.05 -3.64
N LEU A 87 6.93 10.71 -2.61
CA LEU A 87 5.50 11.03 -2.46
C LEU A 87 5.23 12.52 -2.22
N HIS A 88 6.24 13.38 -2.11
CA HIS A 88 6.06 14.81 -1.80
C HIS A 88 5.26 15.57 -2.87
N TRP A 89 5.19 15.04 -4.09
CA TRP A 89 4.40 15.59 -5.19
C TRP A 89 2.89 15.37 -5.02
N VAL A 90 2.47 14.46 -4.13
CA VAL A 90 1.05 14.14 -3.89
C VAL A 90 0.34 15.38 -3.32
N PRO A 91 -0.68 15.92 -4.00
CA PRO A 91 -1.37 17.12 -3.52
C PRO A 91 -2.14 16.87 -2.22
N GLU A 92 -2.22 17.90 -1.37
CA GLU A 92 -3.00 17.84 -0.12
C GLU A 92 -4.46 17.46 -0.36
N GLY A 93 -5.06 17.91 -1.46
CA GLY A 93 -6.42 17.54 -1.87
C GLY A 93 -6.58 16.03 -2.08
N LEU A 94 -5.57 15.37 -2.67
CA LEU A 94 -5.57 13.92 -2.85
C LEU A 94 -5.39 13.19 -1.51
N SER A 95 -4.53 13.71 -0.64
CA SER A 95 -4.36 13.16 0.72
C SER A 95 -5.64 13.26 1.57
N LYS A 96 -6.37 14.38 1.48
CA LYS A 96 -7.67 14.57 2.15
C LYS A 96 -8.74 13.64 1.57
N ALA A 97 -8.79 13.50 0.25
CA ALA A 97 -9.72 12.56 -0.40
C ALA A 97 -9.42 11.11 -0.01
N ALA A 98 -8.15 10.72 0.12
CA ALA A 98 -7.75 9.40 0.61
C ALA A 98 -8.22 9.15 2.05
N ALA A 99 -8.17 10.17 2.92
CA ALA A 99 -8.71 10.07 4.28
C ALA A 99 -10.22 9.84 4.27
N ALA A 100 -10.97 10.61 3.47
CA ALA A 100 -12.41 10.44 3.31
C ALA A 100 -12.78 9.06 2.73
N ALA A 101 -12.01 8.57 1.75
CA ALA A 101 -12.17 7.25 1.18
C ALA A 101 -12.01 6.13 2.23
N MET A 102 -11.05 6.28 3.15
CA MET A 102 -10.87 5.31 4.23
C MET A 102 -12.01 5.34 5.26
N GLU A 103 -12.61 6.49 5.55
CA GLU A 103 -13.83 6.57 6.37
C GLU A 103 -15.00 5.88 5.68
N GLU A 104 -15.16 6.08 4.37
CA GLU A 104 -16.21 5.39 3.60
C GLU A 104 -15.99 3.88 3.57
N MET A 105 -14.76 3.41 3.34
CA MET A 105 -14.43 1.98 3.41
C MET A 105 -14.74 1.42 4.81
N ALA A 106 -14.37 2.14 5.87
CA ALA A 106 -14.64 1.72 7.25
C ALA A 106 -16.15 1.54 7.49
N ALA A 107 -16.96 2.50 7.05
CA ALA A 107 -18.41 2.43 7.16
C ALA A 107 -19.02 1.28 6.34
N MET A 108 -18.51 1.05 5.12
CA MET A 108 -19.02 0.03 4.21
C MET A 108 -18.78 -1.40 4.67
N GLY A 109 -17.62 -1.68 5.26
CA GLY A 109 -17.35 -2.99 5.86
C GLY A 109 -17.90 -3.15 7.28
N GLY A 110 -18.60 -2.15 7.82
CA GLY A 110 -19.24 -2.22 9.13
C GLY A 110 -18.28 -2.10 10.32
N TRP A 111 -17.10 -1.52 10.12
CA TRP A 111 -16.15 -1.25 11.20
C TRP A 111 -16.53 0.03 11.95
N ALA A 112 -16.20 0.12 13.24
CA ALA A 112 -16.48 1.30 14.06
C ALA A 112 -15.64 2.54 13.66
N GLY A 113 -14.61 2.35 12.83
CA GLY A 113 -13.81 3.41 12.25
C GLY A 113 -12.53 2.89 11.59
N ILE A 114 -11.73 3.81 11.04
CA ILE A 114 -10.49 3.49 10.32
C ILE A 114 -9.56 2.58 11.13
N GLY A 115 -9.36 2.86 12.42
CA GLY A 115 -8.43 2.09 13.26
C GLY A 115 -8.83 0.61 13.42
N GLU A 116 -10.12 0.29 13.41
CA GLU A 116 -10.59 -1.10 13.45
C GLU A 116 -10.43 -1.78 12.09
N MET A 117 -10.83 -1.10 11.01
CA MET A 117 -10.64 -1.57 9.64
C MET A 117 -9.16 -1.88 9.35
N LEU A 118 -8.24 -0.98 9.74
CA LEU A 118 -6.81 -1.17 9.52
C LEU A 118 -6.27 -2.39 10.24
N VAL A 119 -6.66 -2.61 11.50
CA VAL A 119 -6.23 -3.81 12.25
C VAL A 119 -6.76 -5.08 11.60
N ALA A 120 -8.00 -5.07 11.13
CA ALA A 120 -8.61 -6.21 10.45
C ALA A 120 -7.94 -6.52 9.09
N MET A 121 -7.60 -5.49 8.32
CA MET A 121 -7.02 -5.63 6.97
C MET A 121 -5.48 -5.70 6.96
N MET A 122 -4.80 -5.42 8.08
CA MET A 122 -3.33 -5.43 8.15
C MET A 122 -2.69 -6.76 7.72
N PRO A 123 -3.22 -7.95 8.10
CA PRO A 123 -2.72 -9.24 7.61
C PRO A 123 -2.69 -9.35 6.08
N GLU A 124 -3.67 -8.73 5.42
CA GLU A 124 -3.81 -8.77 3.96
C GLU A 124 -2.94 -7.70 3.28
N ALA A 125 -2.77 -6.53 3.91
CA ALA A 125 -2.02 -5.40 3.36
C ALA A 125 -0.49 -5.53 3.54
N VAL A 126 -0.02 -6.11 4.65
CA VAL A 126 1.43 -6.20 4.93
C VAL A 126 2.11 -7.27 4.08
N LEU A 127 1.42 -8.35 3.69
CA LEU A 127 2.02 -9.41 2.88
C LEU A 127 2.47 -8.93 1.49
N PRO A 128 1.66 -8.20 0.71
CA PRO A 128 2.10 -7.56 -0.54
C PRO A 128 3.28 -6.61 -0.35
N LEU A 129 3.26 -5.79 0.71
CA LEU A 129 4.35 -4.85 1.01
C LEU A 129 5.66 -5.58 1.29
N LYS A 130 5.60 -6.66 2.09
CA LYS A 130 6.75 -7.51 2.38
C LYS A 130 7.31 -8.14 1.10
N ALA A 131 6.45 -8.61 0.20
CA ALA A 131 6.87 -9.17 -1.08
C ALA A 131 7.61 -8.13 -1.92
N VAL A 132 7.03 -6.93 -2.10
CA VAL A 132 7.68 -5.83 -2.83
C VAL A 132 9.04 -5.50 -2.22
N LEU A 133 9.13 -5.30 -0.90
CA LEU A 133 10.38 -4.94 -0.20
C LEU A 133 11.46 -6.03 -0.30
N LYS A 134 11.05 -7.29 -0.35
CA LYS A 134 11.95 -8.43 -0.53
C LYS A 134 12.45 -8.52 -1.97
N ASP A 135 11.54 -8.50 -2.94
CA ASP A 135 11.84 -8.74 -4.36
C ASP A 135 12.65 -7.59 -4.99
N THR A 136 12.53 -6.39 -4.42
CA THR A 136 13.32 -5.22 -4.83
C THR A 136 14.67 -5.12 -4.10
N GLY A 137 14.89 -5.87 -3.01
CA GLY A 137 16.08 -5.78 -2.18
C GLY A 137 17.36 -6.18 -2.92
N VAL A 138 18.47 -5.47 -2.69
CA VAL A 138 19.76 -5.79 -3.32
C VAL A 138 20.41 -6.95 -2.58
N ASP A 139 20.14 -8.18 -3.02
CA ASP A 139 20.89 -9.32 -2.51
C ASP A 139 22.32 -9.26 -3.10
N ALA A 140 23.34 -9.17 -2.26
CA ALA A 140 24.74 -9.06 -2.69
C ALA A 140 25.23 -10.29 -3.48
N ASN A 141 24.45 -11.38 -3.46
CA ASN A 141 24.75 -12.64 -4.11
C ASN A 141 24.01 -12.85 -5.46
N ASP A 142 23.14 -11.93 -5.87
CA ASP A 142 22.23 -12.13 -7.01
C ASP A 142 22.86 -11.84 -8.38
N ALA A 143 24.07 -11.27 -8.41
CA ALA A 143 24.79 -10.98 -9.65
C ALA A 143 25.14 -12.23 -10.48
N MET A 144 24.98 -13.44 -9.93
CA MET A 144 25.39 -14.69 -10.57
C MET A 144 24.26 -15.67 -10.92
N MET A 145 22.98 -15.42 -10.57
CA MET A 145 21.95 -16.49 -10.63
C MET A 145 20.60 -16.18 -11.30
N MET A 146 20.30 -14.96 -11.78
CA MET A 146 18.96 -14.69 -12.37
C MET A 146 19.00 -13.96 -13.71
N VAL A 147 19.39 -14.68 -14.78
CA VAL A 147 19.12 -14.25 -16.16
C VAL A 147 17.65 -14.52 -16.46
N GLY A 148 16.75 -13.58 -16.16
CA GLY A 148 15.36 -13.62 -16.65
C GLY A 148 14.29 -12.99 -15.76
N ALA A 149 14.55 -12.72 -14.47
CA ALA A 149 13.61 -12.01 -13.61
C ALA A 149 13.87 -10.49 -13.68
N VAL A 150 12.93 -9.74 -14.25
CA VAL A 150 12.98 -8.27 -14.21
C VAL A 150 12.71 -7.84 -12.77
N LYS A 151 13.74 -7.37 -12.08
CA LYS A 151 13.63 -6.83 -10.73
C LYS A 151 12.70 -5.61 -10.75
N PRO A 152 11.75 -5.46 -9.81
CA PRO A 152 10.90 -4.29 -9.80
C PRO A 152 11.74 -3.03 -9.52
N PRO A 153 11.32 -1.86 -10.02
CA PRO A 153 12.03 -0.61 -9.80
C PRO A 153 12.19 -0.28 -8.32
N LYS A 154 13.29 0.36 -7.93
CA LYS A 154 13.57 0.73 -6.53
C LYS A 154 12.49 1.67 -5.97
N GLU A 155 11.87 2.47 -6.82
CA GLU A 155 10.75 3.38 -6.54
C GLU A 155 9.56 2.64 -5.92
N HIS A 156 9.32 1.39 -6.32
CA HIS A 156 8.25 0.58 -5.76
C HIS A 156 8.54 0.23 -4.29
N ALA A 157 9.80 -0.01 -3.95
CA ALA A 157 10.22 -0.29 -2.58
C ALA A 157 10.09 0.93 -1.67
N PHE A 158 10.45 2.12 -2.16
CA PHE A 158 10.26 3.36 -1.41
C PHE A 158 8.79 3.62 -1.10
N VAL A 159 7.92 3.47 -2.10
CA VAL A 159 6.46 3.60 -1.91
C VAL A 159 5.95 2.57 -0.90
N ALA A 160 6.37 1.31 -1.02
CA ALA A 160 6.00 0.25 -0.10
C ALA A 160 6.47 0.52 1.35
N ALA A 161 7.68 1.04 1.53
CA ALA A 161 8.21 1.42 2.83
C ALA A 161 7.39 2.54 3.48
N HIS A 162 7.02 3.57 2.70
CA HIS A 162 6.18 4.67 3.19
C HIS A 162 4.76 4.23 3.49
N GLN A 163 4.16 3.37 2.66
CA GLN A 163 2.86 2.74 2.92
C GLN A 163 2.90 1.96 4.23
N PHE A 164 3.93 1.12 4.41
CA PHE A 164 4.12 0.33 5.62
C PHE A 164 4.28 1.21 6.87
N ARG A 165 5.19 2.21 6.82
CA ARG A 165 5.39 3.18 7.92
C ARG A 165 4.08 3.86 8.30
N TRP A 166 3.30 4.31 7.32
CA TRP A 166 2.04 4.98 7.59
C TRP A 166 1.03 4.02 8.23
N LEU A 167 0.85 2.82 7.71
CA LEU A 167 -0.06 1.82 8.28
C LEU A 167 0.26 1.52 9.76
N LEU A 168 1.55 1.36 10.09
CA LEU A 168 1.98 1.13 11.48
C LEU A 168 1.68 2.33 12.39
N SER A 169 1.82 3.56 11.87
CA SER A 169 1.55 4.77 12.66
C SER A 169 0.08 4.90 13.09
N GLN A 170 -0.83 4.16 12.44
CA GLN A 170 -2.25 4.19 12.76
C GLN A 170 -2.66 3.14 13.81
N VAL A 171 -1.80 2.18 14.15
CA VAL A 171 -2.14 1.10 15.09
C VAL A 171 -1.45 1.33 16.44
N ASN A 172 -2.26 1.67 17.45
CA ASN A 172 -1.79 1.89 18.82
C ASN A 172 -1.80 0.62 19.67
N TYR A 173 -1.10 0.67 20.80
CA TYR A 173 -1.18 -0.33 21.87
C TYR A 173 -2.62 -0.44 22.42
N PRO A 174 -3.14 -1.66 22.71
CA PRO A 174 -2.47 -2.96 22.65
C PRO A 174 -2.54 -3.66 21.28
N LYS A 175 -3.35 -3.17 20.33
CA LYS A 175 -3.62 -3.85 19.05
C LYS A 175 -2.37 -4.10 18.20
N LEU A 176 -1.34 -3.27 18.34
CA LEU A 176 -0.05 -3.51 17.68
C LEU A 176 0.61 -4.82 18.16
N GLY A 177 0.43 -5.19 19.43
CA GLY A 177 0.97 -6.41 20.01
C GLY A 177 0.47 -7.66 19.29
N ASP A 178 -0.79 -7.67 18.90
CA ASP A 178 -1.43 -8.77 18.16
C ASP A 178 -0.90 -8.92 16.74
N LEU A 179 -0.27 -7.87 16.20
CA LEU A 179 0.27 -7.79 14.85
C LEU A 179 1.80 -7.91 14.81
N CYS A 180 2.49 -7.96 15.97
CA CYS A 180 3.95 -8.03 16.05
C CYS A 180 4.55 -9.18 15.25
N TRP A 181 3.91 -10.35 15.22
CA TRP A 181 4.37 -11.52 14.46
C TRP A 181 4.44 -11.25 12.94
N LEU A 182 3.68 -10.28 12.44
CA LEU A 182 3.62 -9.87 11.05
C LEU A 182 4.47 -8.62 10.79
N VAL A 183 4.35 -7.63 11.68
CA VAL A 183 5.00 -6.33 11.59
C VAL A 183 6.51 -6.44 11.77
N ILE A 184 6.99 -7.17 12.78
CA ILE A 184 8.42 -7.27 13.09
C ILE A 184 9.19 -7.87 11.89
N PRO A 185 8.78 -9.01 11.30
CA PRO A 185 9.49 -9.54 10.14
C PRO A 185 9.49 -8.60 8.94
N CYS A 186 8.37 -7.91 8.66
CA CYS A 186 8.30 -6.97 7.55
C CYS A 186 9.19 -5.73 7.78
N ALA A 187 9.20 -5.20 9.01
CA ALA A 187 10.08 -4.09 9.39
C ALA A 187 11.56 -4.47 9.29
N LEU A 188 11.92 -5.68 9.73
CA LEU A 188 13.28 -6.19 9.58
C LEU A 188 13.67 -6.37 8.11
N THR A 189 12.79 -6.89 7.25
CA THR A 189 13.04 -6.95 5.79
C THR A 189 13.25 -5.56 5.18
N ALA A 190 12.42 -4.59 5.56
CA ALA A 190 12.59 -3.21 5.10
C ALA A 190 13.95 -2.63 5.54
N LEU A 191 14.32 -2.85 6.80
CA LEU A 191 15.57 -2.35 7.36
C LEU A 191 16.79 -3.01 6.70
N ASP A 192 16.77 -4.33 6.54
CA ASP A 192 17.88 -5.10 6.00
C ASP A 192 18.21 -4.71 4.55
N HIS A 193 17.18 -4.48 3.74
CA HIS A 193 17.34 -4.20 2.31
C HIS A 193 17.42 -2.71 1.95
N TRP A 194 16.83 -1.83 2.76
CA TRP A 194 16.62 -0.43 2.39
C TRP A 194 17.13 0.60 3.41
N SER A 195 17.67 0.17 4.56
CA SER A 195 18.23 1.11 5.54
C SER A 195 19.29 2.07 4.97
N PRO A 196 20.16 1.69 4.00
CA PRO A 196 21.12 2.63 3.44
C PRO A 196 20.44 3.73 2.62
N ASP A 197 19.50 3.35 1.75
CA ASP A 197 18.84 4.25 0.80
C ASP A 197 17.72 5.12 1.43
N VAL A 198 17.26 4.80 2.65
CA VAL A 198 16.19 5.53 3.38
C VAL A 198 16.75 6.44 4.50
N LYS A 199 18.04 6.33 4.84
CA LYS A 199 18.69 7.16 5.88
C LYS A 199 19.38 8.40 5.33
N GLU A 200 19.59 8.51 4.03
CA GLU A 200 20.10 9.71 3.35
C GLU A 200 18.95 10.67 2.98
#